data_AF-F6ELB8-F1
#
_entry.id   AF-F6ELB8-F1
#
_cell.length_a   1.000
_cell.length_b   1.000
_cell.length_c   1.000
_cell.angle_alpha   90.00
_cell.angle_beta   90.00
_cell.angle_gamma   90.00
#
_symmetry.space_group_name_H-M   'P 1'
#
loop_
_entity.id
_entity.type
_entity.pdbx_description
1 polymer ?
#
loop_
_entity_poly.entity_id
_entity_poly.type
_entity_poly.pdbx_seq_one_letter_code
_entity_poly.pdbx_strand_id
1 'polypeptide(L)'
;MGEVVDTKADRAKLENVYASWLSSRPDLSAKVRRGYEDNWRLRVKPAFGSWPIARITSDDVQDWVNRMTAAGLGPRTVRCTHSVLRMTLDHAIGKGQLVGKNPAKGTKFPPLRHTTHVFLTAAEVAGTRDEVWH
;
A
#
# COMPACT_ATOMS: atom_id res chain seq x y z
N MET A 1 24.19 4.79 -12.88
CA MET A 1 23.73 4.21 -11.60
C MET A 1 22.20 4.12 -11.67
N GLY A 2 21.53 2.99 -11.49
CA GLY A 2 21.96 1.61 -11.42
C GLY A 2 20.91 0.81 -12.18
N GLU A 3 21.39 -0.02 -13.10
CA GLU A 3 20.55 -1.01 -13.76
C GLU A 3 20.36 -2.17 -12.77
N VAL A 4 19.13 -2.31 -12.25
CA VAL A 4 18.72 -3.55 -11.58
C VAL A 4 18.21 -4.47 -12.67
N VAL A 5 19.14 -5.28 -13.17
CA VAL A 5 18.82 -6.60 -13.72
C VAL A 5 18.24 -7.45 -12.59
N ASP A 6 17.09 -8.08 -12.83
CA ASP A 6 16.90 -9.47 -12.41
C ASP A 6 15.75 -10.12 -13.18
N THR A 7 16.07 -11.31 -13.65
CA THR A 7 15.50 -12.00 -14.80
C THR A 7 14.28 -12.83 -14.39
N LYS A 8 13.23 -12.83 -15.23
CA LYS A 8 12.08 -13.76 -15.22
C LYS A 8 11.51 -14.14 -13.84
N ALA A 9 10.48 -13.40 -13.42
CA ALA A 9 9.16 -13.91 -12.99
C ALA A 9 9.01 -15.00 -11.91
N ASP A 10 10.04 -15.61 -11.32
CA ASP A 10 9.84 -16.64 -10.30
C ASP A 10 9.74 -16.03 -8.89
N ARG A 11 8.73 -15.16 -8.70
CA ARG A 11 8.26 -14.57 -7.44
C ARG A 11 8.94 -13.24 -7.05
N ALA A 12 8.46 -12.16 -7.67
CA ALA A 12 8.73 -10.81 -7.18
C ALA A 12 8.37 -10.68 -5.69
N LYS A 13 9.35 -10.27 -4.87
CA LYS A 13 9.12 -9.97 -3.45
C LYS A 13 8.36 -8.65 -3.31
N LEU A 14 7.52 -8.54 -2.29
CA LEU A 14 6.75 -7.33 -2.05
C LEU A 14 7.65 -6.09 -1.86
N GLU A 15 8.82 -6.24 -1.23
CA GLU A 15 9.77 -5.13 -1.03
C GLU A 15 10.28 -4.51 -2.33
N ASN A 16 10.53 -5.34 -3.34
CA ASN A 16 10.99 -4.87 -4.65
C ASN A 16 9.84 -4.16 -5.39
N VAL A 17 8.63 -4.72 -5.31
CA VAL A 17 7.43 -4.10 -5.89
C VAL A 17 7.13 -2.76 -5.23
N TYR A 18 7.25 -2.69 -3.90
CA TYR A 18 7.05 -1.45 -3.16
C TYR A 18 8.05 -0.36 -3.59
N ALA A 19 9.33 -0.71 -3.71
CA ALA A 19 10.36 0.23 -4.17
C ALA A 19 10.06 0.75 -5.60
N SER A 20 9.66 -0.16 -6.51
CA SER A 20 9.22 0.20 -7.87
C SER A 20 8.00 1.12 -7.86
N TRP A 21 6.98 0.76 -7.07
CA TRP A 21 5.75 1.54 -6.94
C TRP A 21 6.04 2.95 -6.41
N LEU A 22 6.82 3.08 -5.33
CA LEU A 22 7.14 4.38 -4.75
C LEU A 22 7.93 5.25 -5.72
N SER A 23 8.87 4.66 -6.46
CA SER A 23 9.66 5.35 -7.48
C SER A 23 8.82 5.80 -8.68
N SER A 24 7.74 5.08 -9.00
CA SER A 24 6.79 5.46 -10.07
C SER A 24 5.84 6.60 -9.70
N ARG A 25 5.95 7.15 -8.49
CA ARG A 25 5.02 8.15 -7.94
C ARG A 25 5.70 9.49 -7.63
N PRO A 26 6.19 10.22 -8.65
CA PRO A 26 6.71 11.58 -8.49
C PRO A 26 5.60 12.60 -8.16
N ASP A 27 4.34 12.24 -8.38
CA ASP A 27 3.14 13.03 -8.07
C ASP A 27 2.88 13.23 -6.57
N LEU A 28 3.51 12.43 -5.71
CA LEU A 28 3.28 12.48 -4.27
C LEU A 28 4.01 13.66 -3.62
N SER A 29 3.27 14.45 -2.84
CA SER A 29 3.88 15.44 -1.95
C SER A 29 4.80 14.76 -0.93
N ALA A 30 5.82 15.49 -0.45
CA ALA A 30 6.78 14.97 0.53
C ALA A 30 6.08 14.44 1.80
N LYS A 31 4.99 15.08 2.24
CA LYS A 31 4.20 14.65 3.40
C LYS A 31 3.53 13.30 3.18
N VAL A 32 2.92 13.11 2.01
CA VAL A 32 2.23 11.85 1.67
C VAL A 32 3.24 10.72 1.50
N ARG A 33 4.36 10.99 0.82
CA ARG A 33 5.47 10.03 0.65
C ARG A 33 5.99 9.52 1.99
N ARG A 34 6.31 10.43 2.92
CA ARG A 34 6.75 10.07 4.27
C ARG A 34 5.72 9.22 5.01
N GLY A 35 4.44 9.55 4.91
CA GLY A 35 3.37 8.75 5.50
C GLY A 35 3.30 7.32 4.94
N TYR A 36 3.55 7.13 3.63
CA TYR A 36 3.63 5.80 3.03
C TYR A 36 4.88 5.03 3.47
N GLU A 37 6.03 5.70 3.55
CA GLU A 37 7.28 5.11 4.03
C GLU A 37 7.18 4.67 5.49
N ASP A 38 6.54 5.46 6.36
CA ASP A 38 6.30 5.09 7.76
C ASP A 38 5.37 3.89 7.89
N ASN A 39 4.23 3.90 7.17
CA ASN A 39 3.32 2.76 7.17
C ASN A 39 4.01 1.49 6.65
N TRP A 40 4.83 1.62 5.60
CA TRP A 40 5.63 0.54 5.05
C TRP A 40 6.62 0.00 6.08
N ARG A 41 7.53 0.84 6.57
CA ARG A 41 8.64 0.47 7.47
C ARG A 41 8.13 -0.13 8.77
N LEU A 42 7.08 0.45 9.36
CA LEU A 42 6.61 0.06 10.68
C LEU A 42 5.76 -1.22 10.66
N ARG A 43 5.06 -1.52 9.56
CA ARG A 43 3.97 -2.51 9.59
C ARG A 43 3.87 -3.41 8.38
N VAL A 44 4.04 -2.88 7.16
CA VAL A 44 3.91 -3.69 5.94
C VAL A 44 5.18 -4.51 5.70
N LYS A 45 6.36 -3.88 5.73
CA LYS A 45 7.66 -4.52 5.54
C LYS A 45 7.90 -5.69 6.51
N PRO A 46 7.71 -5.54 7.84
CA PRO A 46 7.94 -6.66 8.76
C PRO A 46 6.95 -7.81 8.58
N ALA A 47 5.75 -7.56 8.05
CA ALA A 47 4.74 -8.60 7.82
C ALA A 47 4.94 -9.35 6.51
N PHE A 48 5.18 -8.64 5.41
CA PHE A 48 5.11 -9.18 4.05
C PHE A 48 6.29 -8.81 3.16
N GLY A 49 7.20 -7.93 3.59
CA GLY A 49 8.21 -7.34 2.72
C GLY A 49 9.06 -8.37 1.96
N SER A 50 9.51 -9.41 2.67
CA SER A 50 10.33 -10.48 2.09
C SER A 50 9.50 -11.59 1.42
N TRP A 51 8.17 -11.51 1.46
CA TRP A 51 7.31 -12.54 0.88
C TRP A 51 7.16 -12.35 -0.62
N PRO A 52 7.14 -13.45 -1.40
CA PRO A 52 6.58 -13.48 -2.75
C PRO A 52 5.20 -12.83 -2.80
N ILE A 53 4.96 -11.91 -3.75
CA ILE A 53 3.61 -11.34 -3.93
C ILE A 53 2.55 -12.39 -4.28
N ALA A 54 2.94 -13.46 -4.99
CA ALA A 54 2.05 -14.57 -5.35
C ALA A 54 1.68 -15.47 -4.16
N ARG A 55 2.41 -15.38 -3.02
CA ARG A 55 2.09 -16.12 -1.79
C ARG A 55 1.00 -15.44 -0.98
N ILE A 56 0.91 -14.11 -1.06
CA ILE A 56 0.04 -13.32 -0.18
C ILE A 56 -1.42 -13.65 -0.51
N THR A 57 -2.14 -14.20 0.46
CA THR A 57 -3.56 -14.54 0.33
C THR A 57 -4.46 -13.48 0.95
N SER A 58 -5.77 -13.53 0.67
CA SER A 58 -6.74 -12.65 1.34
C SER A 58 -6.82 -12.90 2.85
N ASP A 59 -6.62 -14.16 3.28
CA ASP A 59 -6.64 -14.54 4.70
C ASP A 59 -5.41 -13.97 5.42
N ASP A 60 -4.22 -14.03 4.81
CA ASP A 60 -3.02 -13.39 5.36
C ASP A 60 -3.24 -11.88 5.61
N VAL A 61 -3.88 -11.21 4.66
CA VAL A 61 -4.18 -9.77 4.76
C VAL A 61 -5.23 -9.51 5.84
N GLN A 62 -6.27 -10.33 5.93
CA GLN A 62 -7.31 -10.20 6.94
C GLN A 62 -6.74 -10.42 8.35
N ASP A 63 -5.92 -11.45 8.54
CA ASP A 63 -5.27 -11.76 9.82
C ASP A 63 -4.29 -10.66 10.24
N TRP A 64 -3.55 -10.09 9.29
CA TRP A 64 -2.68 -8.95 9.58
C TRP A 64 -3.47 -7.71 10.00
N VAL A 65 -4.61 -7.41 9.35
CA VAL A 65 -5.51 -6.32 9.76
C VAL A 65 -6.13 -6.57 11.13
N ASN A 66 -6.53 -7.81 11.42
CA ASN A 66 -7.06 -8.23 12.72
C ASN A 66 -6.01 -8.05 13.82
N ARG A 67 -4.76 -8.47 13.58
CA ARG A 67 -3.64 -8.28 14.52
C ARG A 67 -3.36 -6.80 14.79
N MET A 68 -3.35 -5.96 13.77
CA MET A 68 -3.20 -4.51 13.95
C MET A 68 -4.34 -3.91 14.81
N THR A 69 -5.57 -4.36 14.58
CA THR A 69 -6.74 -3.91 15.35
C THR A 69 -6.66 -4.39 16.80
N ALA A 70 -6.30 -5.65 17.02
CA ALA A 70 -6.12 -6.23 18.36
C ALA A 70 -4.97 -5.59 19.15
N ALA A 71 -3.93 -5.10 18.46
CA ALA A 71 -2.86 -4.31 19.04
C ALA A 71 -3.27 -2.86 19.38
N GLY A 72 -4.55 -2.49 19.23
CA GLY A 72 -5.08 -1.19 19.64
C GLY A 72 -4.82 -0.06 18.65
N LEU A 73 -4.40 -0.35 17.42
CA LEU A 73 -4.19 0.71 16.42
C LEU A 73 -5.53 1.34 16.03
N GLY A 74 -5.54 2.67 15.92
CA GLY A 74 -6.71 3.42 15.48
C GLY A 74 -7.22 2.92 14.11
N PRO A 75 -8.54 2.79 13.89
CA PRO A 75 -9.13 2.27 12.65
C PRO A 75 -8.63 2.98 11.38
N ARG A 76 -8.35 4.28 11.50
CA ARG A 76 -7.77 5.07 10.42
C ARG A 76 -6.34 4.64 10.09
N THR A 77 -5.49 4.46 11.09
CA THR A 77 -4.10 3.99 10.92
C THR A 77 -4.07 2.62 10.27
N VAL A 78 -4.96 1.71 10.70
CA VAL A 78 -5.13 0.37 10.10
C VAL A 78 -5.44 0.49 8.60
N ARG A 79 -6.42 1.32 8.22
CA ARG A 79 -6.80 1.54 6.81
C ARG A 79 -5.71 2.19 5.98
N CYS A 80 -5.00 3.19 6.51
CA CYS A 80 -3.87 3.82 5.81
C CYS A 80 -2.74 2.80 5.58
N THR A 81 -2.42 2.00 6.59
CA THR A 81 -1.38 0.97 6.48
C THR A 81 -1.76 -0.09 5.44
N HIS A 82 -3.01 -0.59 5.49
CA HIS A 82 -3.54 -1.52 4.48
C HIS A 82 -3.55 -0.94 3.06
N SER A 83 -3.86 0.34 2.92
CA SER A 83 -3.91 1.00 1.61
C SER A 83 -2.55 0.95 0.91
N VAL A 84 -1.44 1.09 1.65
CA VAL A 84 -0.09 0.97 1.10
C VAL A 84 0.16 -0.42 0.52
N LEU A 85 -0.22 -1.48 1.24
CA LEU A 85 -0.13 -2.86 0.75
C LEU A 85 -0.99 -3.05 -0.50
N ARG A 86 -2.25 -2.61 -0.46
CA ARG A 86 -3.18 -2.73 -1.59
C ARG A 86 -2.64 -2.05 -2.84
N MET A 87 -2.20 -0.80 -2.75
CA MET A 87 -1.67 -0.03 -3.89
C MET A 87 -0.41 -0.67 -4.48
N THR A 88 0.46 -1.22 -3.61
CA THR A 88 1.66 -1.95 -4.05
C THR A 88 1.28 -3.20 -4.86
N LEU A 89 0.28 -3.95 -4.40
CA LEU A 89 -0.21 -5.14 -5.12
C LEU A 89 -0.98 -4.78 -6.40
N ASP A 90 -1.75 -3.69 -6.40
CA ASP A 90 -2.40 -3.18 -7.63
C ASP A 90 -1.34 -2.76 -8.67
N HIS A 91 -0.21 -2.18 -8.24
CA HIS A 91 0.91 -1.87 -9.13
C HIS A 91 1.54 -3.13 -9.73
N ALA A 92 1.77 -4.18 -8.92
CA ALA A 92 2.28 -5.46 -9.43
C ALA A 92 1.36 -6.08 -10.49
N ILE A 93 0.03 -6.02 -10.29
CA ILE A 93 -0.95 -6.49 -11.29
C ILE A 93 -0.81 -5.67 -12.58
N GLY A 94 -0.74 -4.34 -12.47
CA GLY A 94 -0.57 -3.46 -13.64
C GLY A 94 0.74 -3.70 -14.41
N LYS A 95 1.77 -4.23 -13.74
CA LYS A 95 3.05 -4.64 -14.35
C LYS A 95 3.09 -6.11 -14.80
N GLY A 96 2.01 -6.87 -14.62
CA GLY A 96 1.95 -8.30 -14.96
C GLY A 96 2.77 -9.21 -14.02
N GLN A 97 3.23 -8.69 -12.88
CA GLN A 97 4.03 -9.45 -11.89
C GLN A 97 3.16 -10.31 -10.97
N LEU A 98 1.90 -9.92 -10.77
CA LEU A 98 0.89 -10.69 -10.04
C LEU A 98 -0.28 -10.98 -10.97
N VAL A 99 -0.59 -12.26 -11.15
CA VAL A 99 -1.72 -12.71 -11.97
C VAL A 99 -2.93 -12.93 -11.07
N GLY A 100 -4.09 -12.41 -11.50
CA GLY A 100 -5.36 -12.61 -10.79
C GLY A 100 -5.83 -11.39 -10.00
N LYS A 101 -6.56 -11.64 -8.91
CA LYS A 101 -7.16 -10.59 -8.08
C LYS A 101 -6.20 -10.14 -7.00
N ASN A 102 -6.23 -8.85 -6.67
CA ASN A 102 -5.47 -8.32 -5.54
C ASN A 102 -6.01 -8.91 -4.22
N PRO A 103 -5.19 -9.65 -3.45
CA PRO A 103 -5.63 -10.31 -2.21
C PRO A 103 -6.03 -9.30 -1.11
N ALA A 104 -5.60 -8.04 -1.21
CA ALA A 104 -6.00 -6.98 -0.31
C ALA A 104 -7.36 -6.34 -0.67
N LYS A 105 -8.00 -6.74 -1.78
CA LYS A 105 -9.38 -6.32 -2.09
C LYS A 105 -10.36 -7.15 -1.26
N GLY A 106 -11.37 -6.48 -0.71
CA GLY A 106 -12.43 -7.13 0.07
C GLY A 106 -12.12 -7.32 1.55
N THR A 107 -10.95 -6.89 2.03
CA THR A 107 -10.59 -6.90 3.46
C THR A 107 -11.63 -6.17 4.29
N LYS A 108 -12.05 -6.81 5.39
CA LYS A 108 -13.02 -6.26 6.33
C LYS A 108 -12.28 -5.49 7.42
N PHE A 109 -12.87 -4.37 7.81
CA PHE A 109 -12.31 -3.48 8.82
C PHE A 109 -13.33 -3.23 9.91
N PRO A 110 -12.90 -2.97 11.15
CA PRO A 110 -13.79 -2.43 12.17
C PRO A 110 -14.44 -1.13 11.68
N PRO A 111 -15.67 -0.83 12.15
CA PRO A 111 -16.35 0.40 11.82
C PRO A 111 -15.49 1.59 12.28
N LEU A 112 -15.47 2.64 11.45
CA LEU A 112 -14.93 3.91 11.90
C LEU A 112 -15.92 4.45 12.93
N ARG A 113 -15.52 4.51 14.21
CA ARG A 113 -16.26 5.35 15.16
C ARG A 113 -16.21 6.77 14.59
N HIS A 114 -17.37 7.36 14.34
CA HIS A 114 -17.48 8.76 13.94
C HIS A 114 -16.95 9.61 15.10
N THR A 115 -15.64 9.82 15.15
CA THR A 115 -15.06 10.90 15.91
C THR A 115 -14.98 12.05 14.93
N THR A 116 -15.71 13.13 15.22
CA THR A 116 -15.63 14.41 14.51
C THR A 116 -14.27 15.02 14.78
N HIS A 117 -13.21 14.44 14.22
CA HIS A 117 -11.95 15.12 14.01
C HIS A 117 -11.42 14.68 12.65
N VAL A 118 -11.45 15.67 11.75
CA VAL A 118 -10.92 15.65 10.39
C VAL A 118 -9.54 15.02 10.38
N PHE A 119 -9.47 13.79 9.91
CA PHE A 119 -8.20 13.21 9.51
C PHE A 119 -8.34 12.68 8.09
N LEU A 120 -8.03 13.56 7.14
CA LEU A 120 -7.30 13.30 5.89
C LEU A 120 -7.56 11.90 5.30
N THR A 121 -8.80 11.54 4.99
CA THR A 121 -9.04 10.45 4.05
C THR A 121 -8.13 10.69 2.84
N ALA A 122 -7.40 9.68 2.41
CA ALA A 122 -6.49 9.72 1.27
C ALA A 122 -7.24 9.90 -0.08
N ALA A 123 -8.31 10.69 -0.06
CA ALA A 123 -9.18 11.10 -1.13
C ALA A 123 -9.18 12.63 -1.34
N GLU A 124 -8.37 13.40 -0.60
CA GLU A 124 -8.03 14.80 -0.92
C GLU A 124 -6.54 14.96 -1.25
N VAL A 125 -6.05 14.21 -2.23
CA VAL A 125 -4.84 14.57 -2.98
C VAL A 125 -5.13 14.44 -4.47
N ALA A 126 -6.21 15.10 -4.88
CA ALA A 126 -6.44 15.52 -6.26
C ALA A 126 -6.82 17.01 -6.21
N GLY A 127 -5.96 17.81 -5.57
CA GLY A 127 -6.01 19.26 -5.65
C GLY A 127 -5.37 19.70 -6.95
N THR A 128 -6.23 20.08 -7.90
CA THR A 128 -5.98 21.04 -8.98
C THR A 128 -4.94 20.64 -10.02
N ARG A 129 -5.44 20.07 -11.12
CA ARG A 129 -4.84 20.30 -12.44
C ARG A 129 -5.13 21.75 -12.78
N ASP A 130 -4.16 22.62 -12.51
CA ASP A 130 -4.24 24.03 -12.88
C ASP A 130 -4.33 24.12 -14.40
N GLU A 131 -5.40 24.76 -14.83
CA GLU A 131 -5.79 24.96 -16.20
C GLU A 131 -5.05 26.20 -16.70
N VAL A 132 -3.91 26.02 -17.38
CA VAL A 132 -3.31 27.12 -18.13
C VAL A 132 -3.75 26.99 -19.59
N TRP A 133 -4.88 27.63 -19.87
CA TRP A 133 -5.22 28.10 -21.22
C TRP A 133 -4.18 29.12 -21.66
N HIS A 134 -3.73 29.03 -22.91
CA HIS A 134 -3.16 30.16 -23.65
C HIS A 134 -4.12 30.53 -24.78
#